data_AF-A0A6B3FFP5-F1
#
_entry.id   AF-A0A6B3FFP5-F1
#
_cell.length_a   1.000
_cell.length_b   1.000
_cell.length_c   1.000
_cell.angle_alpha   90.00
_cell.angle_beta   90.00
_cell.angle_gamma   90.00
#
_symmetry.space_group_name_H-M   'P 1'
#
loop_
_entity.id
_entity.type
_entity.pdbx_description
1 polymer ?
#
loop_
_entity_poly.entity_id
_entity_poly.type
_entity_poly.pdbx_seq_one_letter_code
_entity_poly.pdbx_strand_id
1 'polypeptide(L)'
;LSGGKCGYLHIPDLGGSGWAQFNRDLRLEVARPALIVDVRGNAGGHISELVVEKLTRTILGWDLTRNAQAVSYASNAPRGPVVALADEATSSDGDMITAAFRLLEM
;
A
#
# COMPACT_ATOMS: atom_id res chain seq x y z
N LEU A 1 6.39 17.18 -2.13
CA LEU A 1 5.66 17.02 -3.41
C LEU A 1 4.13 16.88 -3.28
N SER A 2 3.54 16.58 -2.11
CA SER A 2 2.06 16.58 -1.94
C SER A 2 1.54 17.46 -0.78
N GLY A 3 2.43 18.17 -0.07
CA GLY A 3 2.06 18.85 1.18
C GLY A 3 1.60 17.90 2.29
N GLY A 4 2.03 16.63 2.25
CA GLY A 4 1.63 15.61 3.24
C GLY A 4 0.25 14.99 2.98
N LYS A 5 -0.33 15.20 1.79
CA LYS A 5 -1.65 14.68 1.41
C LYS A 5 -1.61 13.32 0.71
N CYS A 6 -0.45 12.96 0.16
CA CYS A 6 -0.26 11.70 -0.55
C CYS A 6 0.93 10.98 0.06
N GLY A 7 0.69 9.74 0.49
CA GLY A 7 1.71 8.81 0.94
C GLY A 7 2.30 8.04 -0.23
N TYR A 8 3.46 7.44 -0.02
CA TYR A 8 4.24 6.79 -1.05
C TYR A 8 4.92 5.54 -0.52
N LEU A 9 4.57 4.38 -1.07
CA LEU A 9 5.23 3.10 -0.81
C LEU A 9 5.96 2.66 -2.06
N HIS A 10 7.25 2.37 -1.95
CA HIS A 10 8.00 1.73 -3.02
C HIS A 10 8.27 0.27 -2.68
N ILE A 11 7.96 -0.62 -3.62
CA ILE A 11 8.12 -2.06 -3.50
C ILE A 11 9.08 -2.51 -4.62
N PRO A 12 10.41 -2.55 -4.37
CA PRO A 12 11.41 -2.78 -5.41
C PRO A 12 11.43 -4.23 -5.94
N ASP A 13 10.95 -5.18 -5.13
CA ASP A 13 10.79 -6.59 -5.47
C ASP A 13 9.60 -7.16 -4.67
N LEU A 14 9.05 -8.29 -5.08
CA LEU A 14 8.03 -9.02 -4.31
C LEU A 14 8.64 -10.21 -3.57
N GLY A 15 9.86 -10.05 -3.07
CA GLY A 15 10.54 -10.98 -2.17
C GLY A 15 10.68 -10.42 -0.76
N GLY A 16 11.65 -10.95 -0.01
CA GLY A 16 11.84 -10.61 1.40
C GLY A 16 12.29 -9.17 1.66
N SER A 17 13.13 -8.61 0.78
CA SER A 17 13.59 -7.22 0.88
C SER A 17 12.45 -6.23 0.63
N GLY A 18 11.67 -6.45 -0.43
CA GLY A 18 10.47 -5.67 -0.72
C GLY A 18 9.44 -5.77 0.41
N TRP A 19 9.22 -6.97 0.96
CA TRP A 19 8.32 -7.16 2.10
C TRP A 19 8.76 -6.37 3.34
N ALA A 20 10.06 -6.40 3.65
CA ALA A 20 10.60 -5.66 4.78
C ALA A 20 10.44 -4.15 4.57
N GLN A 21 10.72 -3.64 3.37
CA GLN A 21 10.53 -2.21 3.06
C GLN A 21 9.08 -1.79 3.16
N PHE A 22 8.19 -2.53 2.52
CA PHE A 22 6.77 -2.29 2.58
C PHE A 22 6.26 -2.19 4.03
N ASN A 23 6.59 -3.16 4.90
CA ASN A 23 6.11 -3.13 6.29
C ASN A 23 6.74 -2.03 7.15
N ARG A 24 7.98 -1.59 6.87
CA ARG A 24 8.60 -0.46 7.57
C ARG A 24 7.80 0.82 7.35
N ASP A 25 7.39 1.05 6.11
CA ASP A 25 6.82 2.33 5.70
C ASP A 25 5.28 2.35 5.78
N LEU A 26 4.64 1.17 5.68
CA LEU A 26 3.18 0.98 5.55
C LEU A 26 2.37 1.89 6.47
N ARG A 27 2.59 1.81 7.79
CA ARG A 27 1.78 2.50 8.80
C ARG A 27 1.78 4.02 8.61
N LEU A 28 2.92 4.59 8.21
CA LEU A 28 3.05 6.04 8.03
C LEU A 28 2.34 6.49 6.75
N GLU A 29 2.51 5.73 5.67
CA GLU A 29 2.06 6.12 4.34
C GLU A 29 0.56 5.90 4.14
N VAL A 30 -0.02 4.81 4.69
CA VAL A 30 -1.47 4.57 4.63
C VAL A 30 -2.28 5.59 5.43
N ALA A 31 -1.64 6.28 6.38
CA ALA A 31 -2.26 7.33 7.17
C ALA A 31 -2.42 8.65 6.39
N ARG A 32 -1.93 8.72 5.15
CA ARG A 32 -2.14 9.87 4.27
C ARG A 32 -3.50 9.77 3.55
N PRO A 33 -4.13 10.91 3.21
CA PRO A 33 -5.42 10.93 2.50
C PRO A 33 -5.49 10.14 1.19
N ALA A 34 -4.37 9.99 0.50
CA ALA A 34 -4.23 9.15 -0.70
C ALA A 34 -2.88 8.42 -0.64
N LEU A 35 -2.76 7.32 -1.36
CA LEU A 35 -1.55 6.49 -1.36
C LEU A 35 -1.11 6.17 -2.80
N ILE A 36 0.17 6.37 -3.08
CA ILE A 36 0.83 5.87 -4.28
C ILE A 36 1.64 4.63 -3.90
N VAL A 37 1.47 3.55 -4.66
CA VAL A 37 2.24 2.32 -4.55
C VAL A 37 3.07 2.16 -5.82
N ASP A 38 4.38 2.35 -5.71
CA ASP A 38 5.31 2.29 -6.83
C ASP A 38 5.97 0.91 -6.91
N VAL A 39 5.58 0.14 -7.93
CA VAL A 39 6.13 -1.18 -8.29
C VAL A 39 6.94 -1.14 -9.58
N ARG A 40 7.36 0.06 -10.03
CA ARG A 40 8.28 0.21 -11.17
C ARG A 40 9.61 -0.46 -10.90
N GLY A 41 10.18 -1.11 -11.93
CA GLY A 41 11.41 -1.89 -11.79
C GLY A 41 11.28 -3.20 -11.00
N ASN A 42 10.07 -3.60 -10.61
CA ASN A 42 9.84 -4.81 -9.81
C ASN A 42 9.87 -6.07 -10.68
N ALA A 43 10.94 -6.86 -10.53
CA ALA A 43 11.14 -8.11 -11.29
C ALA A 43 10.36 -9.33 -10.75
N GLY A 44 9.39 -9.12 -9.84
CA GLY A 44 8.53 -10.16 -9.30
C GLY A 44 9.00 -10.75 -7.96
N GLY A 45 8.49 -11.94 -7.65
CA GLY A 45 8.65 -12.60 -6.35
C GLY A 45 7.46 -13.53 -6.05
N HIS A 46 6.95 -13.50 -4.81
CA HIS A 46 5.86 -14.37 -4.37
C HIS A 46 5.03 -13.79 -3.20
N ILE A 47 5.10 -12.47 -2.97
CA ILE A 47 4.44 -11.81 -1.83
C ILE A 47 3.37 -10.79 -2.25
N SER A 48 3.01 -10.72 -3.54
CA SER A 48 1.95 -9.83 -4.03
C SER A 48 0.64 -10.00 -3.26
N GLU A 49 0.22 -11.24 -2.99
CA GLU A 49 -1.00 -11.56 -2.25
C GLU A 49 -1.02 -10.91 -0.87
N LEU A 50 0.12 -10.94 -0.15
CA LEU A 50 0.25 -10.35 1.18
C LEU A 50 0.19 -8.81 1.15
N VAL A 51 0.70 -8.20 0.08
CA VAL A 51 0.63 -6.76 -0.14
C VAL A 51 -0.81 -6.36 -0.43
N VAL A 52 -1.47 -7.04 -1.36
CA VAL A 52 -2.87 -6.80 -1.72
C VAL A 52 -3.79 -6.97 -0.51
N GLU A 53 -3.60 -8.01 0.31
CA GLU A 53 -4.39 -8.23 1.53
C GLU A 53 -4.30 -7.04 2.51
N LYS A 54 -3.15 -6.36 2.58
CA LYS A 54 -2.98 -5.18 3.45
C LYS A 54 -3.60 -3.92 2.83
N LEU A 55 -3.46 -3.74 1.52
CA LEU A 55 -3.93 -2.54 0.83
C LEU A 55 -5.44 -2.55 0.58
N THR A 56 -6.09 -3.71 0.58
CA THR A 56 -7.55 -3.85 0.41
C THR A 56 -8.34 -3.71 1.72
N ARG A 57 -7.66 -3.51 2.85
CA ARG A 57 -8.32 -3.35 4.15
C ARG A 57 -9.09 -2.03 4.18
N THR A 58 -10.31 -2.10 4.72
CA THR A 58 -11.14 -0.91 4.96
C THR A 58 -11.10 -0.54 6.44
N ILE A 59 -11.11 0.76 6.73
CA ILE A 59 -11.31 1.25 8.11
C ILE A 59 -12.74 0.95 8.53
N LEU A 60 -12.91 0.07 9.53
CA LEU A 60 -14.23 -0.35 10.00
C LEU A 60 -14.77 0.53 11.13
N GLY A 61 -13.92 1.36 11.73
CA GLY A 61 -14.29 2.20 12.85
C GLY A 61 -13.12 3.01 13.39
N TRP A 62 -13.40 3.82 14.39
CA TRP A 62 -12.44 4.70 15.03
C TRP A 62 -12.54 4.58 16.55
N ASP A 63 -11.41 4.44 17.20
CA ASP A 63 -11.28 4.59 18.64
C ASP A 63 -10.98 6.06 18.96
N LEU A 64 -11.87 6.70 19.72
CA LEU A 64 -11.75 8.08 20.17
C LEU A 64 -11.64 8.12 21.70
N THR A 65 -10.40 8.13 22.17
CA THR A 65 -10.10 8.39 23.57
C THR A 65 -10.12 9.89 23.86
N ARG A 66 -10.68 10.28 25.01
CA ARG A 66 -10.74 11.68 25.46
C ARG A 66 -9.32 12.28 25.47
N ASN A 67 -9.16 13.43 24.81
CA ASN A 67 -7.88 14.16 24.66
C ASN A 67 -6.79 13.43 23.84
N ALA A 68 -7.13 12.40 23.07
CA ALA A 68 -6.20 11.72 22.16
C ALA A 68 -6.59 11.93 20.69
N GLN A 69 -5.64 11.71 19.79
CA GLN A 69 -5.93 11.59 18.36
C GLN A 69 -6.70 10.30 18.09
N ALA A 70 -7.67 10.36 17.19
CA ALA A 70 -8.44 9.17 16.80
C ALA A 70 -7.53 8.13 16.13
N VAL A 71 -7.72 6.86 16.47
CA VAL A 71 -7.00 5.73 15.88
C VAL A 71 -7.99 4.86 15.12
N SER A 72 -7.67 4.50 13.88
CA SER A 72 -8.54 3.61 13.09
C SER A 72 -8.46 2.17 13.60
N TYR A 73 -9.61 1.51 13.69
CA TYR A 73 -9.68 0.05 13.71
C TYR A 73 -9.31 -0.46 12.31
N ALA A 74 -8.40 -1.43 12.25
CA ALA A 74 -7.52 -1.68 11.09
C ALA A 74 -6.55 -0.51 10.84
N SER A 75 -5.59 -0.33 11.76
CA SER A 75 -4.62 0.79 11.77
C SER A 75 -3.72 0.90 10.53
N ASN A 76 -3.61 -0.18 9.76
CA ASN A 76 -2.84 -0.23 8.50
C ASN A 76 -3.74 -0.22 7.25
N ALA A 77 -5.05 0.06 7.40
CA ALA A 77 -5.93 0.26 6.26
C ALA A 77 -5.66 1.63 5.60
N PRO A 78 -5.58 1.72 4.27
CA PRO A 78 -5.54 3.00 3.55
C PRO A 78 -6.73 3.90 3.92
N ARG A 79 -6.48 5.21 4.04
CA ARG A 79 -7.52 6.20 4.36
C ARG A 79 -8.32 6.70 3.16
N GLY A 80 -7.90 6.35 1.94
CA GLY A 80 -8.49 6.85 0.72
C GLY A 80 -7.92 6.13 -0.51
N PRO A 81 -7.99 6.75 -1.70
CA PRO A 81 -7.66 6.09 -2.96
C PRO A 81 -6.21 5.61 -2.99
N VAL A 82 -6.00 4.45 -3.63
CA VAL A 82 -4.68 3.82 -3.76
C VAL A 82 -4.34 3.66 -5.23
N VAL A 83 -3.27 4.31 -5.67
CA VAL A 83 -2.86 4.29 -7.08
C VAL A 83 -1.56 3.50 -7.23
N ALA A 84 -1.54 2.51 -8.10
CA ALA A 84 -0.32 1.79 -8.47
C ALA A 84 0.42 2.47 -9.64
N LEU A 85 1.75 2.52 -9.55
CA LEU A 85 2.64 2.86 -10.67
C LEU A 85 3.43 1.63 -11.08
N ALA A 86 3.38 1.28 -12.36
CA ALA A 86 4.12 0.18 -12.98
C ALA A 86 4.78 0.66 -14.27
N ASP A 87 5.83 -0.04 -14.71
CA ASP A 87 6.57 0.24 -15.94
C ASP A 87 6.87 -1.05 -16.71
N GLU A 88 7.63 -0.95 -17.81
CA GLU A 88 8.00 -2.09 -18.63
C GLU A 88 8.91 -3.11 -17.94
N ALA A 89 9.50 -2.75 -16.80
CA ALA A 89 10.34 -3.64 -16.00
C ALA A 89 9.54 -4.38 -14.91
N THR A 90 8.31 -3.94 -14.60
CA THR A 90 7.37 -4.67 -13.74
C THR A 90 7.01 -6.00 -14.42
N SER A 91 7.25 -7.13 -13.73
CA SER A 91 7.06 -8.46 -14.33
C SER A 91 6.75 -9.56 -13.31
N SER A 92 6.22 -10.70 -13.78
CA SER A 92 5.94 -11.90 -12.99
C SER A 92 4.90 -11.62 -11.88
N ASP A 93 5.25 -11.78 -10.60
CA ASP A 93 4.36 -11.42 -9.49
C ASP A 93 4.02 -9.92 -9.50
N GLY A 94 4.86 -9.09 -10.16
CA GLY A 94 4.58 -7.69 -10.46
C GLY A 94 3.40 -7.49 -11.42
N ASP A 95 3.21 -8.41 -12.38
CA ASP A 95 2.04 -8.41 -13.26
C ASP A 95 0.77 -8.76 -12.47
N MET A 96 0.88 -9.72 -11.54
CA MET A 96 -0.24 -10.16 -10.70
C MET A 96 -0.75 -9.04 -9.79
N ILE A 97 0.15 -8.32 -9.09
CA ILE A 97 -0.28 -7.18 -8.26
C ILE A 97 -0.90 -6.07 -9.11
N THR A 98 -0.35 -5.78 -10.29
CA THR A 98 -0.89 -4.78 -11.21
C THR A 98 -2.29 -5.17 -11.69
N ALA A 99 -2.50 -6.45 -12.02
CA ALA A 99 -3.82 -6.98 -12.36
C ALA A 99 -4.80 -6.90 -11.18
N ALA A 100 -4.36 -7.23 -9.96
CA ALA A 100 -5.19 -7.16 -8.76
C ALA A 100 -5.71 -5.74 -8.51
N PHE A 101 -4.85 -4.72 -8.63
CA PHE A 101 -5.27 -3.31 -8.53
C PHE A 101 -6.39 -2.95 -9.50
N ARG A 102 -6.30 -3.44 -10.75
CA ARG A 102 -7.34 -3.19 -11.76
C ARG A 102 -8.63 -3.95 -11.48
N LEU A 103 -8.55 -5.21 -11.07
CA LEU A 103 -9.70 -6.07 -10.83
C LEU A 103 -10.48 -5.71 -9.57
N LEU A 104 -9.80 -5.15 -8.57
CA LEU A 104 -10.38 -4.74 -7.29
C LEU A 104 -10.87 -3.29 -7.29
N GLU A 105 -10.77 -2.59 -8.43
CA GLU A 105 -11.15 -1.18 -8.58
C GLU A 105 -10.54 -0.28 -7.49
N MET A 106 -9.26 -0.48 -7.20
CA MET A 106 -8.50 0.27 -6.19
C MET A 106 -8.20 1.71 -6.60
#